data_AF-A0A9P6QYF3-F1
#
_entry.id   AF-A0A9P6QYF3-F1
#
_cell.length_a   1.000
_cell.length_b   1.000
_cell.length_c   1.000
_cell.angle_alpha   90.00
_cell.angle_beta   90.00
_cell.angle_gamma   90.00
#
_symmetry.space_group_name_H-M   'P 1'
#
loop_
_entity.id
_entity.type
_entity.pdbx_description
1 polymer ?
#
loop_
_entity_poly.entity_id
_entity_poly.type
_entity_poly.pdbx_seq_one_letter_code
_entity_poly.pdbx_strand_id
1 'polypeptide(L)'
;WPIYSGYVIATPNTAGSVAVHVPYTGLKGDFSKMPIQDSFFGYPGMWGRDSDGNQIFQSPGTSFDVRGPVIDNLPVVVTREISPTMRMMVRVFDTQNVFLGYLYSPDLGVADVALGRDKENNSLGGSAVEEWTWVGDVMPEGASVLLSLPSGAYRVEVASQKKFTPGVYPQDYEIFDLGTYNILTNNGVQQPLKKKTNEQRG
;
A
#
# COMPACT_ATOMS: atom_id res chain seq x y z
N TRP A 1 -22.06 -1.48 -6.24
CA TRP A 1 -22.16 -2.77 -6.95
C TRP A 1 -23.43 -3.48 -6.50
N PRO A 2 -24.34 -3.86 -7.41
CA PRO A 2 -25.56 -4.57 -7.01
C PRO A 2 -25.23 -5.96 -6.45
N ILE A 3 -25.71 -6.23 -5.24
CA ILE A 3 -25.65 -7.55 -4.58
C ILE A 3 -26.84 -8.36 -5.11
N TYR A 4 -26.58 -9.56 -5.61
CA TYR A 4 -27.61 -10.51 -6.01
C TYR A 4 -27.66 -11.65 -5.00
N SER A 5 -28.85 -11.96 -4.54
CA SER A 5 -29.12 -13.14 -3.73
C SER A 5 -30.07 -14.07 -4.47
N GLY A 6 -29.90 -15.37 -4.25
CA GLY A 6 -30.74 -16.41 -4.85
C GLY A 6 -30.40 -17.77 -4.29
N TYR A 7 -30.82 -18.83 -4.99
CA TYR A 7 -30.51 -20.20 -4.62
C TYR A 7 -29.91 -20.93 -5.82
N VAL A 8 -28.85 -21.70 -5.59
CA VAL A 8 -28.44 -22.76 -6.50
C VAL A 8 -29.25 -23.99 -6.12
N ILE A 9 -29.96 -24.57 -7.09
CA ILE A 9 -30.73 -25.80 -6.89
C ILE A 9 -29.82 -26.98 -7.25
N ALA A 10 -29.41 -27.75 -6.26
CA ALA A 10 -28.67 -28.98 -6.44
C ALA A 10 -29.63 -30.16 -6.34
N THR A 11 -29.89 -30.84 -7.47
CA THR A 11 -30.70 -32.07 -7.48
C THR A 11 -29.77 -33.28 -7.44
N PRO A 12 -29.83 -34.12 -6.40
CA PRO A 12 -29.01 -35.33 -6.35
C PRO A 12 -29.37 -36.28 -7.49
N ASN A 13 -28.38 -36.97 -8.01
CA ASN A 13 -28.48 -37.96 -9.09
C ASN A 13 -29.18 -39.26 -8.67
N THR A 14 -29.50 -39.44 -7.39
CA THR A 14 -30.25 -40.59 -6.89
C THR A 14 -31.76 -40.39 -7.05
N ALA A 15 -32.43 -41.32 -7.72
CA ALA A 15 -33.88 -41.27 -7.96
C ALA A 15 -34.68 -41.10 -6.64
N GLY A 16 -35.62 -40.16 -6.63
CA GLY A 16 -36.46 -39.85 -5.46
C GLY A 16 -35.84 -38.88 -4.45
N SER A 17 -34.62 -38.41 -4.67
CA SER A 17 -33.98 -37.44 -3.77
C SER A 17 -34.60 -36.05 -3.89
N VAL A 18 -34.75 -35.39 -2.74
CA VAL A 18 -35.24 -34.02 -2.64
C VAL A 18 -34.15 -33.04 -3.12
N ALA A 19 -34.52 -32.06 -3.94
CA ALA A 19 -33.61 -31.01 -4.35
C ALA A 19 -33.20 -30.14 -3.15
N VAL A 20 -31.91 -29.81 -3.07
CA VAL A 20 -31.35 -28.95 -2.02
C VAL A 20 -31.20 -27.54 -2.59
N HIS A 21 -31.78 -26.56 -1.90
CA HIS A 21 -31.58 -25.14 -2.21
C HIS A 21 -30.41 -24.61 -1.39
N VAL A 22 -29.30 -24.28 -2.08
CA VAL A 22 -28.14 -23.66 -1.46
C VAL A 22 -28.26 -22.15 -1.65
N PRO A 23 -28.52 -21.36 -0.59
CA PRO A 23 -28.55 -19.92 -0.71
C PRO A 23 -27.18 -19.43 -1.19
N TYR A 24 -27.18 -18.53 -2.17
CA TYR A 24 -25.99 -17.82 -2.60
C TYR A 24 -26.22 -16.32 -2.55
N THR A 25 -25.17 -15.60 -2.19
CA THR A 25 -25.07 -14.15 -2.35
C THR A 25 -23.83 -13.88 -3.19
N GLY A 26 -23.94 -13.03 -4.19
CA GLY A 26 -22.87 -12.74 -5.14
C GLY A 26 -22.90 -11.31 -5.61
N LEU A 27 -21.75 -10.82 -6.05
CA LEU A 27 -21.62 -9.54 -6.71
C LEU A 27 -21.83 -9.75 -8.21
N LYS A 28 -22.66 -8.94 -8.87
CA LYS A 28 -22.70 -8.93 -10.33
C LYS A 28 -21.47 -8.20 -10.86
N GLY A 29 -20.74 -8.90 -11.72
CA GLY A 29 -19.54 -8.39 -12.35
C GLY A 29 -18.48 -9.47 -12.44
N ASP A 30 -17.34 -9.08 -12.98
CA ASP A 30 -16.16 -9.92 -13.04
C ASP A 30 -15.28 -9.56 -11.84
N PHE A 31 -15.25 -10.41 -10.81
CA PHE A 31 -14.48 -10.15 -9.59
C PHE A 31 -12.98 -10.03 -9.87
N SER A 32 -12.48 -10.62 -10.97
CA SER A 32 -11.08 -10.45 -11.39
C SER A 32 -10.74 -9.03 -11.83
N LYS A 33 -11.78 -8.22 -12.14
CA LYS A 33 -11.66 -6.82 -12.57
C LYS A 33 -12.01 -5.81 -11.47
N MET A 34 -12.24 -6.28 -10.24
CA MET A 34 -12.43 -5.34 -9.12
C MET A 34 -11.12 -4.60 -8.85
N PRO A 35 -11.15 -3.26 -8.72
CA PRO A 35 -9.96 -2.52 -8.29
C PRO A 35 -9.54 -3.00 -6.89
N ILE A 36 -8.24 -3.01 -6.66
CA ILE A 36 -7.67 -3.29 -5.34
C ILE A 36 -7.59 -1.98 -4.57
N GLN A 37 -6.99 -0.94 -5.16
CA GLN A 37 -6.78 0.35 -4.50
C GLN A 37 -7.98 1.29 -4.60
N ASP A 38 -8.14 2.16 -3.61
CA ASP A 38 -9.20 3.17 -3.57
C ASP A 38 -8.84 4.44 -4.36
N SER A 39 -8.69 4.28 -5.67
CA SER A 39 -8.34 5.38 -6.57
C SER A 39 -9.41 6.46 -6.67
N PHE A 40 -10.64 6.16 -6.29
CA PHE A 40 -11.73 7.14 -6.26
C PHE A 40 -11.46 8.26 -5.25
N PHE A 41 -10.84 7.94 -4.12
CA PHE A 41 -10.43 8.91 -3.10
C PHE A 41 -8.97 9.38 -3.23
N GLY A 42 -8.31 9.07 -4.35
CA GLY A 42 -6.93 9.47 -4.63
C GLY A 42 -5.86 8.59 -3.99
N TYR A 43 -6.19 7.35 -3.62
CA TYR A 43 -5.22 6.36 -3.14
C TYR A 43 -4.81 5.37 -4.24
N PRO A 44 -3.57 4.88 -4.24
CA PRO A 44 -2.48 5.26 -3.36
C PRO A 44 -1.91 6.65 -3.74
N GLY A 45 -1.24 7.30 -2.81
CA GLY A 45 -0.65 8.63 -3.03
C GLY A 45 0.61 8.87 -2.20
N MET A 46 1.43 9.83 -2.63
CA MET A 46 2.54 10.35 -1.83
C MET A 46 2.06 11.56 -1.01
N TRP A 47 2.31 11.51 0.29
CA TRP A 47 1.95 12.55 1.23
C TRP A 47 3.18 12.99 2.02
N GLY A 48 3.10 14.22 2.49
CA GLY A 48 4.01 14.82 3.43
C GLY A 48 3.38 14.80 4.80
N ARG A 49 4.09 14.27 5.80
CA ARG A 49 3.66 14.29 7.20
C ARG A 49 4.46 15.35 7.95
N ASP A 50 3.78 16.35 8.50
CA ASP A 50 4.43 17.36 9.34
C ASP A 50 4.74 16.81 10.75
N SER A 51 5.42 17.61 11.57
CA SER A 51 5.77 17.20 12.93
C SER A 51 4.59 17.13 13.92
N ASP A 52 3.42 17.64 13.53
CA ASP A 52 2.16 17.52 14.27
C ASP A 52 1.35 16.28 13.83
N GLY A 53 1.80 15.58 12.78
CA GLY A 53 1.17 14.39 12.24
C GLY A 53 0.12 14.68 11.16
N ASN A 54 -0.06 15.93 10.74
CA ASN A 54 -0.97 16.24 9.64
C ASN A 54 -0.36 15.76 8.32
N GLN A 55 -1.22 15.31 7.41
CA GLN A 55 -0.83 14.83 6.10
C GLN A 55 -1.27 15.80 5.02
N ILE A 56 -0.36 16.12 4.11
CA ILE A 56 -0.60 16.98 2.96
C ILE A 56 -0.17 16.23 1.71
N PHE A 57 -1.06 16.07 0.74
CA PHE A 57 -0.75 15.44 -0.54
C PHE A 57 0.41 16.16 -1.24
N GLN A 58 1.33 15.40 -1.83
CA GLN A 58 2.53 15.93 -2.47
C GLN A 58 2.53 15.61 -3.97
N SER A 59 2.79 16.62 -4.78
CA SER A 59 2.95 16.44 -6.22
C SER A 59 4.32 15.83 -6.55
N PRO A 60 4.43 15.07 -7.66
CA PRO A 60 5.72 14.67 -8.21
C PRO A 60 6.67 15.86 -8.36
N GLY A 61 7.95 15.65 -8.05
CA GLY A 61 9.01 16.67 -8.02
C GLY A 61 9.23 17.29 -6.64
N THR A 62 8.33 17.07 -5.67
CA THR A 62 8.52 17.51 -4.28
C THR A 62 9.81 16.93 -3.69
N SER A 63 10.50 17.77 -2.90
CA SER A 63 11.66 17.38 -2.12
C SER A 63 11.29 17.08 -0.68
N PHE A 64 11.77 15.95 -0.17
CA PHE A 64 11.67 15.53 1.22
C PHE A 64 13.05 15.51 1.84
N ASP A 65 13.22 16.20 2.97
CA ASP A 65 14.48 16.21 3.70
C ASP A 65 14.40 15.30 4.93
N VAL A 66 14.96 14.10 4.81
CA VAL A 66 14.94 13.10 5.88
C VAL A 66 16.24 13.08 6.69
N ARG A 67 17.05 14.14 6.61
CA ARG A 67 18.36 14.26 7.29
C ARG A 67 18.25 14.69 8.76
N GLY A 68 17.11 15.25 9.17
CA GLY A 68 16.93 15.87 10.48
C GLY A 68 16.42 14.93 11.58
N PRO A 69 16.68 15.25 12.86
CA PRO A 69 16.04 14.56 13.99
C PRO A 69 14.56 14.94 14.15
N VAL A 70 14.16 16.08 13.60
CA VAL A 70 12.77 16.52 13.42
C VAL A 70 12.61 16.77 11.93
N ILE A 71 11.68 16.07 11.31
CA ILE A 71 11.43 16.17 9.88
C ILE A 71 10.05 16.77 9.71
N ASP A 72 10.03 18.06 9.38
CA ASP A 72 8.83 18.72 8.89
C ASP A 72 8.71 18.36 7.41
N ASN A 73 7.73 17.51 7.08
CA ASN A 73 7.51 16.90 5.75
C ASN A 73 8.24 15.56 5.56
N LEU A 74 7.88 14.55 6.36
CA LEU A 74 8.27 13.16 6.11
C LEU A 74 7.52 12.61 4.89
N PRO A 75 8.20 11.93 3.94
CA PRO A 75 7.50 11.26 2.87
C PRO A 75 6.74 10.05 3.40
N VAL A 76 5.47 9.93 3.02
CA VAL A 76 4.59 8.83 3.40
C VAL A 76 3.83 8.37 2.17
N VAL A 77 3.98 7.10 1.81
CA VAL A 77 3.08 6.48 0.83
C VAL A 77 1.84 6.03 1.57
N VAL A 78 0.70 6.60 1.21
CA VAL A 78 -0.58 6.28 1.84
C VAL A 78 -1.36 5.38 0.88
N THR A 79 -1.72 4.19 1.35
CA THR A 79 -2.48 3.20 0.59
C THR A 79 -3.82 2.93 1.26
N ARG A 80 -4.80 2.53 0.46
CA ARG A 80 -6.12 2.11 0.96
C ARG A 80 -6.70 1.08 0.02
N GLU A 81 -6.96 -0.12 0.53
CA GLU A 81 -7.52 -1.20 -0.27
C GLU A 81 -9.04 -1.25 -0.19
N ILE A 82 -9.73 -1.13 -1.33
CA ILE A 82 -11.17 -1.43 -1.42
C ILE A 82 -11.46 -2.92 -1.58
N SER A 83 -10.46 -3.70 -2.01
CA SER A 83 -10.56 -5.15 -2.06
C SER A 83 -9.21 -5.80 -1.71
N PRO A 84 -9.18 -6.99 -1.08
CA PRO A 84 -7.93 -7.57 -0.58
C PRO A 84 -6.88 -7.83 -1.68
N THR A 85 -5.60 -7.91 -1.35
CA THR A 85 -4.58 -8.41 -2.30
C THR A 85 -3.68 -9.47 -1.69
N MET A 86 -3.23 -10.44 -2.50
CA MET A 86 -2.27 -11.43 -2.01
C MET A 86 -0.89 -10.81 -1.79
N ARG A 87 -0.59 -9.68 -2.44
CA ARG A 87 0.70 -9.01 -2.36
C ARG A 87 0.57 -7.54 -2.74
N MET A 88 0.92 -6.66 -1.82
CA MET A 88 1.07 -5.22 -2.03
C MET A 88 2.55 -4.86 -1.90
N MET A 89 3.04 -4.08 -2.85
CA MET A 89 4.42 -3.60 -2.87
C MET A 89 4.45 -2.10 -3.07
N VAL A 90 5.33 -1.41 -2.34
CA VAL A 90 5.75 -0.06 -2.70
C VAL A 90 7.16 -0.15 -3.28
N ARG A 91 7.28 0.03 -4.58
CA ARG A 91 8.51 -0.16 -5.36
C ARG A 91 9.20 1.17 -5.59
N VAL A 92 10.52 1.19 -5.40
CA VAL A 92 11.34 2.37 -5.63
C VAL A 92 12.29 2.11 -6.78
N PHE A 93 12.36 3.06 -7.71
CA PHE A 93 13.23 3.05 -8.88
C PHE A 93 14.08 4.30 -8.91
N ASP A 94 15.24 4.22 -9.56
CA ASP A 94 16.00 5.42 -9.93
C ASP A 94 15.38 6.15 -11.14
N THR A 95 16.00 7.26 -11.55
CA THR A 95 15.59 8.04 -12.73
C THR A 95 15.79 7.33 -14.07
N GLN A 96 16.51 6.20 -14.09
CA GLN A 96 16.71 5.35 -15.26
C GLN A 96 15.74 4.16 -15.28
N ASN A 97 14.74 4.14 -14.36
CA ASN A 97 13.79 3.05 -14.16
C ASN A 97 14.43 1.73 -13.72
N VAL A 98 15.63 1.78 -13.12
CA VAL A 98 16.22 0.61 -12.47
C VAL A 98 15.54 0.41 -11.13
N PHE A 99 15.01 -0.79 -10.90
CA PHE A 99 14.41 -1.16 -9.63
C PHE A 99 15.48 -1.24 -8.54
N LEU A 100 15.30 -0.46 -7.47
CA LEU A 100 16.25 -0.38 -6.35
C LEU A 100 15.84 -1.26 -5.18
N GLY A 101 14.53 -1.47 -4.99
CA GLY A 101 13.99 -2.29 -3.92
C GLY A 101 12.59 -1.87 -3.48
N TYR A 102 12.08 -2.60 -2.50
CA TYR A 102 10.83 -2.30 -1.82
C TYR A 102 11.06 -1.25 -0.73
N LEU A 103 10.17 -0.27 -0.61
CA LEU A 103 10.26 0.79 0.39
C LEU A 103 10.33 0.18 1.81
N TYR A 104 11.26 0.66 2.63
CA TYR A 104 11.30 0.30 4.05
C TYR A 104 10.70 1.41 4.91
N SER A 105 9.71 1.05 5.70
CA SER A 105 9.10 1.89 6.73
C SER A 105 9.59 1.49 8.11
N PRO A 106 10.17 2.39 8.91
CA PRO A 106 10.58 2.07 10.27
C PRO A 106 9.45 1.55 11.16
N ASP A 107 8.20 1.98 10.90
CA ASP A 107 7.04 1.60 11.72
C ASP A 107 6.36 0.31 11.22
N LEU A 108 6.48 -0.04 9.93
CA LEU A 108 5.75 -1.16 9.30
C LEU A 108 6.65 -2.26 8.70
N GLY A 109 7.95 -2.01 8.55
CA GLY A 109 8.89 -2.90 7.87
C GLY A 109 8.93 -2.69 6.35
N VAL A 110 9.21 -3.77 5.61
CA VAL A 110 9.34 -3.73 4.14
C VAL A 110 7.95 -3.73 3.51
N ALA A 111 7.72 -2.81 2.58
CA ALA A 111 6.50 -2.73 1.77
C ALA A 111 6.51 -3.78 0.65
N ASP A 112 6.52 -5.06 1.04
CA ASP A 112 6.31 -6.25 0.22
C ASP A 112 5.56 -7.28 1.09
N VAL A 113 4.25 -7.06 1.23
CA VAL A 113 3.43 -7.75 2.23
C VAL A 113 2.15 -8.28 1.61
N ALA A 114 1.65 -9.38 2.16
CA ALA A 114 0.29 -9.82 1.88
C ALA A 114 -0.68 -9.01 2.73
N LEU A 115 -1.64 -8.34 2.10
CA LEU A 115 -2.62 -7.51 2.80
C LEU A 115 -4.03 -8.09 2.70
N GLY A 116 -4.64 -8.29 3.86
CA GLY A 116 -6.07 -8.53 3.92
C GLY A 116 -6.83 -7.30 3.42
N ARG A 117 -8.16 -7.39 3.38
CA ARG A 117 -8.96 -6.18 3.22
C ARG A 117 -8.67 -5.25 4.40
N ASP A 118 -8.30 -4.01 4.13
CA ASP A 118 -8.30 -2.98 5.17
C ASP A 118 -9.65 -2.97 5.87
N LYS A 119 -9.64 -2.93 7.21
CA LYS A 119 -10.90 -2.71 7.94
C LYS A 119 -11.44 -1.38 7.43
N GLU A 120 -12.67 -1.35 6.91
CA GLU A 120 -13.23 -0.11 6.34
C GLU A 120 -13.13 1.07 7.31
N ASN A 121 -13.18 0.77 8.61
CA ASN A 121 -12.95 1.71 9.69
C ASN A 121 -11.83 1.24 10.63
N ASN A 122 -10.99 2.18 11.07
CA ASN A 122 -10.13 2.01 12.24
C ASN A 122 -10.98 1.88 13.52
N SER A 123 -10.35 1.62 14.66
CA SER A 123 -11.05 1.46 15.95
C SER A 123 -11.82 2.70 16.41
N LEU A 124 -11.62 3.85 15.75
CA LEU A 124 -12.26 5.13 16.03
C LEU A 124 -13.35 5.49 15.00
N GLY A 125 -13.66 4.61 14.04
CA GLY A 125 -14.69 4.86 13.03
C GLY A 125 -14.23 5.68 11.81
N GLY A 126 -12.94 6.04 11.71
CA GLY A 126 -12.35 6.72 10.54
C GLY A 126 -11.83 5.72 9.51
N SER A 127 -11.66 6.12 8.24
CA SER A 127 -11.13 5.23 7.20
C SER A 127 -9.78 4.65 7.59
N ALA A 128 -9.63 3.32 7.55
CA ALA A 128 -8.30 2.73 7.68
C ALA A 128 -7.53 2.98 6.38
N VAL A 129 -6.37 3.62 6.54
CA VAL A 129 -5.35 3.76 5.52
C VAL A 129 -4.07 3.16 6.10
N GLU A 130 -3.21 2.63 5.24
CA GLU A 130 -1.87 2.25 5.63
C GLU A 130 -0.89 3.36 5.24
N GLU A 131 0.08 3.61 6.11
CA GLU A 131 1.00 4.72 5.99
C GLU A 131 2.44 4.23 6.02
N TRP A 132 3.06 4.19 4.86
CA TRP A 132 4.43 3.74 4.67
C TRP A 132 5.38 4.93 4.72
N THR A 133 5.81 5.28 5.94
CA THR A 133 6.79 6.36 6.15
C THR A 133 8.13 5.99 5.55
N TRP A 134 8.66 6.82 4.66
CA TRP A 134 9.93 6.55 4.00
C TRP A 134 11.07 7.39 4.58
N VAL A 135 12.15 6.73 4.98
CA VAL A 135 13.35 7.40 5.51
C VAL A 135 14.53 7.35 4.54
N GLY A 136 14.27 7.02 3.27
CA GLY A 136 15.30 6.86 2.25
C GLY A 136 15.93 5.46 2.19
N ASP A 137 15.41 4.51 2.97
CA ASP A 137 15.86 3.11 2.96
C ASP A 137 14.94 2.24 2.08
N VAL A 138 15.52 1.23 1.44
CA VAL A 138 14.81 0.19 0.68
C VAL A 138 15.36 -1.19 1.01
N MET A 139 14.56 -2.23 0.75
CA MET A 139 15.01 -3.63 0.74
C MET A 139 15.13 -4.11 -0.71
N PRO A 140 16.35 -4.29 -1.25
CA PRO A 140 16.52 -4.90 -2.56
C PRO A 140 15.93 -6.32 -2.60
N GLU A 141 15.45 -6.73 -3.77
CA GLU A 141 14.85 -8.07 -3.91
C GLU A 141 15.87 -9.18 -3.63
N GLY A 142 15.48 -10.12 -2.77
CA GLY A 142 16.33 -11.23 -2.33
C GLY A 142 17.44 -10.84 -1.36
N ALA A 143 17.55 -9.57 -0.96
CA ALA A 143 18.51 -9.13 0.04
C ALA A 143 18.01 -9.42 1.47
N SER A 144 18.95 -9.48 2.41
CA SER A 144 18.68 -9.61 3.85
C SER A 144 19.02 -8.34 4.63
N VAL A 145 19.54 -7.31 3.96
CA VAL A 145 20.00 -6.05 4.55
C VAL A 145 19.39 -4.87 3.79
N LEU A 146 19.04 -3.85 4.56
CA LEU A 146 18.53 -2.60 4.01
C LEU A 146 19.63 -1.87 3.23
N LEU A 147 19.22 -1.23 2.14
CA LEU A 147 20.02 -0.31 1.35
C LEU A 147 19.54 1.12 1.64
N SER A 148 20.41 1.91 2.27
CA SER A 148 20.20 3.35 2.38
C SER A 148 20.53 4.04 1.07
N LEU A 149 19.54 4.69 0.47
CA LEU A 149 19.73 5.38 -0.79
C LEU A 149 20.45 6.72 -0.57
N PRO A 150 21.34 7.13 -1.48
CA PRO A 150 21.93 8.46 -1.43
C PRO A 150 20.87 9.54 -1.65
N SER A 151 21.22 10.80 -1.39
CA SER A 151 20.34 11.91 -1.78
C SER A 151 20.13 11.88 -3.30
N GLY A 152 18.88 11.92 -3.76
CA GLY A 152 18.58 11.76 -5.18
C GLY A 152 17.10 11.81 -5.53
N ALA A 153 16.81 11.68 -6.81
CA ALA A 153 15.45 11.60 -7.35
C ALA A 153 15.07 10.13 -7.57
N TYR A 154 13.89 9.74 -7.09
CA TYR A 154 13.42 8.36 -7.11
C TYR A 154 11.97 8.29 -7.55
N ARG A 155 11.68 7.38 -8.48
CA ARG A 155 10.32 7.08 -8.92
C ARG A 155 9.71 6.04 -7.98
N VAL A 156 8.48 6.28 -7.55
CA VAL A 156 7.77 5.42 -6.60
C VAL A 156 6.53 4.86 -7.25
N GLU A 157 6.35 3.55 -7.19
CA GLU A 157 5.13 2.87 -7.63
C GLU A 157 4.50 2.10 -6.48
N VAL A 158 3.17 2.00 -6.49
CA VAL A 158 2.44 1.01 -5.69
C VAL A 158 1.90 -0.04 -6.62
N ALA A 159 2.20 -1.31 -6.32
CA ALA A 159 1.75 -2.45 -7.09
C ALA A 159 0.99 -3.43 -6.19
N SER A 160 -0.29 -3.65 -6.50
CA SER A 160 -1.13 -4.62 -5.80
C SER A 160 -1.52 -5.76 -6.72
N GLN A 161 -1.32 -7.00 -6.29
CA GLN A 161 -1.64 -8.19 -7.08
C GLN A 161 -3.15 -8.28 -7.33
N LYS A 162 -3.53 -8.42 -8.60
CA LYS A 162 -4.92 -8.62 -9.02
C LYS A 162 -5.43 -9.98 -8.57
N LYS A 163 -6.74 -10.06 -8.36
CA LYS A 163 -7.42 -11.30 -7.96
C LYS A 163 -7.16 -12.42 -8.95
N PHE A 164 -6.92 -13.62 -8.41
CA PHE A 164 -6.77 -14.86 -9.19
C PHE A 164 -5.63 -14.85 -10.22
N THR A 165 -4.64 -13.97 -10.04
CA THR A 165 -3.41 -13.95 -10.85
C THR A 165 -2.24 -14.57 -10.09
N PRO A 166 -1.22 -15.11 -10.77
CA PRO A 166 -0.08 -15.72 -10.10
C PRO A 166 0.89 -14.70 -9.47
N GLY A 167 0.83 -13.43 -9.86
CA GLY A 167 1.74 -12.40 -9.34
C GLY A 167 3.18 -12.56 -9.85
N VAL A 168 3.33 -12.98 -11.10
CA VAL A 168 4.64 -13.25 -11.73
C VAL A 168 5.00 -12.17 -12.75
N TYR A 169 4.00 -11.61 -13.43
CA TYR A 169 4.18 -10.67 -14.53
C TYR A 169 3.56 -9.31 -14.22
N PRO A 170 4.02 -8.21 -14.86
CA PRO A 170 3.47 -6.88 -14.62
C PRO A 170 1.94 -6.79 -14.78
N GLN A 171 1.35 -7.49 -15.75
CA GLN A 171 -0.10 -7.51 -15.95
C GLN A 171 -0.90 -8.12 -14.79
N ASP A 172 -0.26 -8.92 -13.94
CA ASP A 172 -0.85 -9.52 -12.74
C ASP A 172 -1.05 -8.48 -11.63
N TYR A 173 -0.59 -7.25 -11.82
CA TYR A 173 -0.67 -6.18 -10.83
C TYR A 173 -1.55 -5.02 -11.33
N GLU A 174 -2.27 -4.42 -10.38
CA GLU A 174 -2.73 -3.04 -10.48
C GLU A 174 -1.59 -2.13 -10.04
N ILE A 175 -1.13 -1.26 -10.94
CA ILE A 175 0.07 -0.43 -10.71
C ILE A 175 -0.33 1.04 -10.77
N PHE A 176 0.08 1.78 -9.75
CA PHE A 176 -0.02 3.24 -9.68
C PHE A 176 1.38 3.82 -9.64
N ASP A 177 1.75 4.58 -10.67
CA ASP A 177 2.96 5.41 -10.66
C ASP A 177 2.66 6.68 -9.86
N LEU A 178 3.29 6.83 -8.70
CA LEU A 178 3.13 8.00 -7.86
C LEU A 178 4.00 9.17 -8.34
N GLY A 179 4.88 8.96 -9.30
CA GLY A 179 5.83 9.94 -9.83
C GLY A 179 7.20 9.88 -9.18
N THR A 180 8.03 10.87 -9.52
CA THR A 180 9.39 11.00 -9.03
C THR A 180 9.48 12.03 -7.92
N TYR A 181 10.19 11.72 -6.83
CA TYR A 181 10.39 12.60 -5.67
C TYR A 181 11.86 12.72 -5.33
N ASN A 182 12.26 13.90 -4.84
CA ASN A 182 13.64 14.11 -4.39
C ASN A 182 13.73 13.76 -2.91
N ILE A 183 14.59 12.82 -2.54
CA ILE A 183 14.83 12.43 -1.16
C ILE A 183 16.23 12.89 -0.78
N LEU A 184 16.34 13.73 0.25
CA LEU A 184 17.62 14.15 0.81
C LEU A 184 17.90 13.28 2.03
N THR A 185 18.96 12.47 1.95
CA THR A 185 19.37 11.51 2.99
C THR A 185 20.75 11.86 3.55
N ASN A 186 21.02 11.42 4.78
CA ASN A 186 22.36 11.47 5.35
C ASN A 186 23.09 10.22 4.88
N ASN A 187 23.86 10.31 3.79
CA ASN A 187 24.67 9.24 3.18
C ASN A 187 25.18 8.16 4.17
N GLY A 188 24.36 7.18 4.51
CA GLY A 188 24.70 6.05 5.39
C GLY A 188 24.81 6.31 6.91
N VAL A 189 24.35 7.43 7.46
CA VAL A 189 24.32 7.63 8.93
C VAL A 189 22.88 7.65 9.41
N GLN A 190 22.34 6.47 9.74
CA GLN A 190 21.04 6.35 10.41
C GLN A 190 21.13 7.00 11.79
N GLN A 191 20.43 8.12 12.00
CA GLN A 191 20.09 8.58 13.34
C GLN A 191 18.69 8.05 13.70
N PRO A 192 18.49 7.52 14.91
CA PRO A 192 17.17 7.08 15.33
C PRO A 192 16.21 8.27 15.33
N LEU A 193 15.08 8.13 14.63
CA LEU A 193 13.97 9.09 14.69
C LEU A 193 13.52 9.20 16.14
N LYS A 194 13.71 10.37 16.75
CA LYS A 194 13.16 10.65 18.09
C LYS A 194 11.68 11.01 17.90
N LYS A 195 10.77 10.10 18.25
CA LYS A 195 9.35 10.47 18.43
C LYS A 195 9.31 11.58 19.49
N LYS A 196 8.69 12.73 19.19
CA LYS A 196 8.33 13.70 20.22
C LYS A 196 7.38 12.96 21.17
N THR A 197 7.86 12.59 22.35
CA THR A 197 6.98 12.16 23.43
C THR A 197 6.12 13.38 23.76
N ASN A 198 4.82 13.30 23.45
CA ASN A 198 3.85 14.28 23.93
C ASN A 198 3.73 14.09 25.46
N GLU A 199 4.68 14.67 26.19
CA GLU A 199 4.54 14.88 27.62
C GLU A 199 3.48 15.96 27.84
N GLN A 200 2.36 15.51 28.41
CA GLN A 200 1.44 16.27 29.24
C GLN A 200 0.67 17.44 28.58
N ARG A 201 -0.57 17.14 28.15
CA ARG A 201 -1.71 18.00 28.50
C ARG A 201 -2.47 17.32 29.65
N GLY A 202 -2.09 17.67 30.87
CA GLY A 202 -2.92 17.51 32.07
C GLY A 202 -3.86 18.69 32.23
#